data_AF-A0A7V3RML9-F1
#
_entry.id   AF-A0A7V3RML9-F1
#
_cell.length_a   1.000
_cell.length_b   1.000
_cell.length_c   1.000
_cell.angle_alpha   90.00
_cell.angle_beta   90.00
_cell.angle_gamma   90.00
#
_symmetry.space_group_name_H-M   'P 1'
#
loop_
_entity.id
_entity.type
_entity.pdbx_description
1 polymer ?
#
loop_
_entity_poly.entity_id
_entity_poly.type
_entity_poly.pdbx_seq_one_letter_code
_entity_poly.pdbx_strand_id
1 'polypeptide(L)' 'VFDGVYTMKDGTTSPSQLGFCWTIGKGKVFYFQPGHETDPVFFDPNIRLIVKNAVLWAAPAK' A
#
# COMPACT_ATOMS: atom_id res chain seq x y z
N VAL A 1 -0.60 -12.01 5.81
CA VAL A 1 0.25 -10.81 5.86
C VAL A 1 0.59 -10.47 4.41
N PHE A 2 0.55 -9.20 4.01
CA PHE A 2 0.91 -8.79 2.66
C PHE A 2 2.41 -8.45 2.69
N ASP A 3 3.25 -9.41 2.32
CA ASP A 3 4.70 -9.36 2.56
C ASP A 3 5.49 -8.59 1.50
N GLY A 4 4.84 -8.13 0.43
CA GLY A 4 5.47 -7.25 -0.56
C GLY A 4 6.73 -7.80 -1.19
N VAL A 5 6.72 -9.09 -1.52
CA VAL A 5 7.90 -9.71 -2.12
C VAL A 5 7.82 -9.55 -3.63
N TYR A 6 8.83 -8.90 -4.22
CA TYR A 6 8.98 -8.86 -5.67
C TYR A 6 9.93 -9.97 -6.10
N THR A 7 9.44 -10.85 -6.98
CA THR A 7 10.24 -11.92 -7.57
C THR A 7 10.78 -11.45 -8.92
N MET A 8 12.11 -11.32 -9.00
CA MET A 8 12.83 -11.01 -10.22
C MET A 8 12.76 -12.19 -11.21
N LYS A 9 13.03 -11.94 -12.51
CA LYS A 9 12.99 -12.98 -13.56
C LYS A 9 14.00 -14.11 -13.36
N ASP A 10 15.04 -13.88 -12.56
CA ASP A 10 16.06 -14.86 -12.19
C ASP A 10 15.65 -15.71 -10.97
N GLY A 11 14.44 -15.51 -10.42
CA GLY A 11 13.93 -16.23 -9.26
C GLY A 11 14.36 -15.62 -7.92
N THR A 12 15.15 -14.55 -7.90
CA THR A 12 15.52 -13.87 -6.66
C THR A 12 14.32 -13.07 -6.11
N THR A 13 14.09 -13.18 -4.81
CA THR A 13 13.05 -12.43 -4.11
C THR A 13 13.66 -11.29 -3.33
N SER A 14 13.22 -10.06 -3.57
CA SER A 14 13.60 -8.91 -2.76
C SER A 14 12.39 -8.40 -1.99
N PRO A 15 12.51 -8.11 -0.67
CA PRO A 15 11.48 -7.39 0.05
C PRO A 15 11.33 -6.00 -0.58
N SER A 16 10.12 -5.67 -1.02
CA SER A 16 9.79 -4.38 -1.61
C SER A 16 9.02 -3.52 -0.62
N GLN A 17 9.29 -2.22 -0.65
CA GLN A 17 8.62 -1.24 0.20
C GLN A 17 7.38 -0.72 -0.51
N LEU A 18 6.22 -1.22 -0.11
CA LEU A 18 4.96 -1.09 -0.86
C LEU A 18 4.18 0.19 -0.58
N GLY A 19 4.57 0.98 0.42
CA GLY A 19 3.83 2.16 0.81
C GLY A 19 4.58 3.03 1.79
N PHE A 20 4.17 4.29 1.84
CA PHE A 20 4.75 5.31 2.72
C PHE A 20 3.66 6.14 3.37
N CYS A 21 3.92 6.57 4.60
CA CYS A 21 3.09 7.52 5.34
C CYS A 21 3.93 8.74 5.67
N TRP A 22 3.42 9.94 5.39
CA TRP A 22 4.05 11.18 5.82
C TRP A 22 3.02 12.27 6.08
N THR A 23 3.49 13.44 6.51
CA THR A 23 2.64 14.60 6.78
C THR A 23 3.08 15.80 5.96
N ILE A 24 2.12 16.61 5.52
CA ILE A 24 2.34 17.89 4.86
C ILE A 24 1.46 18.91 5.57
N GLY A 25 2.07 19.78 6.38
CA GLY A 25 1.33 20.71 7.25
C GLY A 25 0.41 19.94 8.21
N LYS A 26 -0.90 20.23 8.16
CA LYS A 26 -1.93 19.53 8.95
C LYS A 26 -2.45 18.26 8.26
N GLY A 27 -2.07 18.02 7.01
CA GLY A 27 -2.52 16.89 6.21
C GLY A 27 -1.65 15.65 6.44
N LYS A 28 -2.27 14.48 6.32
CA LYS A 28 -1.62 13.16 6.32
C LYS A 28 -1.68 12.59 4.91
N VAL A 29 -0.58 12.00 4.44
CA VAL A 29 -0.48 11.42 3.10
C VAL A 29 -0.12 9.94 3.22
N PHE A 30 -0.87 9.12 2.50
CA PHE A 30 -0.64 7.69 2.35
C PHE A 30 -0.38 7.38 0.86
N TYR A 31 0.76 6.76 0.57
CA TYR A 31 1.11 6.24 -0.75
C TYR A 31 1.10 4.71 -0.70
N PHE A 32 0.57 4.09 -1.75
CA PHE A 32 0.54 2.65 -1.92
C PHE A 32 0.89 2.30 -3.36
N GLN A 33 1.90 1.47 -3.54
CA GLN A 33 2.48 1.12 -4.84
C GLN A 33 1.59 0.19 -5.69
N PRO A 34 0.93 -0.86 -5.15
CA PRO A 34 0.13 -1.77 -5.96
C PRO A 34 -1.09 -1.10 -6.60
N GLY A 35 -1.28 -1.33 -7.90
CA GLY A 35 -2.44 -0.81 -8.62
C GLY A 35 -2.36 -0.86 -10.14
N HIS A 36 -1.51 -1.71 -10.72
CA HIS A 36 -1.45 -1.88 -12.18
C HIS A 36 -2.81 -2.40 -12.66
N GLU A 37 -3.39 -1.73 -13.64
CA GLU A 37 -4.73 -1.96 -14.18
C GLU A 37 -4.95 -3.37 -14.75
N THR A 38 -3.90 -4.07 -15.14
CA THR A 38 -3.96 -5.45 -15.62
C THR A 38 -4.02 -6.48 -14.49
N ASP A 39 -3.66 -6.08 -13.27
CA ASP A 39 -3.59 -6.97 -12.12
C ASP A 39 -4.79 -6.74 -11.18
N PRO A 40 -5.53 -7.79 -10.78
CA PRO A 40 -6.72 -7.66 -9.92
C PRO A 40 -6.37 -7.42 -8.44
N VAL A 41 -5.35 -6.62 -8.14
CA VAL A 41 -4.82 -6.39 -6.78
C VAL A 41 -5.87 -5.81 -5.83
N PHE A 42 -6.77 -4.95 -6.30
CA PHE A 42 -7.82 -4.37 -5.47
C PHE A 42 -8.96 -5.35 -5.11
N PHE A 43 -8.94 -6.58 -5.64
CA PHE A 43 -9.85 -7.64 -5.20
C PHE A 43 -9.32 -8.42 -3.98
N ASP A 44 -8.02 -8.30 -3.66
CA ASP A 44 -7.46 -8.91 -2.45
C ASP A 44 -8.06 -8.26 -1.19
N PRO A 45 -8.65 -9.05 -0.28
CA PRO A 45 -9.24 -8.52 0.96
C PRO A 45 -8.22 -7.80 1.86
N ASN A 46 -6.95 -8.21 1.84
CA ASN A 46 -5.88 -7.54 2.59
C ASN A 46 -5.60 -6.14 2.03
N ILE A 47 -5.57 -5.99 0.70
CA ILE A 47 -5.38 -4.68 0.06
C ILE A 47 -6.55 -3.75 0.37
N ARG A 48 -7.78 -4.26 0.32
CA ARG A 48 -8.97 -3.49 0.71
C ARG A 48 -8.91 -3.04 2.17
N LEU A 49 -8.42 -3.90 3.06
CA LEU A 49 -8.23 -3.57 4.47
C LEU A 49 -7.16 -2.47 4.65
N ILE A 50 -6.05 -2.55 3.93
CA ILE A 50 -5.00 -1.52 3.93
C ILE A 50 -5.58 -0.17 3.51
N VAL A 51 -6.29 -0.11 2.38
CA VAL A 51 -6.89 1.14 1.88
C VAL A 51 -7.92 1.70 2.86
N LYS A 52 -8.79 0.84 3.43
CA LYS A 52 -9.75 1.24 4.46
C LYS A 52 -9.06 1.86 5.68
N ASN A 53 -8.01 1.23 6.17
CA ASN A 53 -7.25 1.72 7.33
C ASN A 53 -6.52 3.02 7.01
N ALA A 54 -5.98 3.17 5.80
CA ALA A 54 -5.33 4.39 5.36
C ALA A 54 -6.30 5.59 5.35
N VAL A 55 -7.54 5.39 4.89
CA VAL A 55 -8.58 6.43 4.92
C VAL A 55 -8.87 6.87 6.36
N LEU A 56 -9.08 5.90 7.26
CA LEU A 56 -9.34 6.20 8.67
C LEU A 56 -8.14 6.91 9.34
N TRP A 57 -6.92 6.48 9.01
CA TRP A 57 -5.70 7.12 9.51
C TRP A 57 -5.53 8.54 9.00
N ALA A 58 -5.83 8.79 7.71
CA ALA A 58 -5.70 10.08 7.06
C ALA A 58 -6.74 11.11 7.51
N ALA A 59 -7.81 10.68 8.21
CA ALA A 59 -8.82 11.57 8.76
C ALA A 59 -8.18 12.66 9.66
N PRO A 60 -8.66 13.92 9.57
CA PRO A 60 -8.26 14.99 10.48
C PRO A 60 -8.53 14.61 11.94
N ALA A 61 -7.65 15.06 12.85
CA ALA A 61 -7.98 15.02 14.27
C ALA A 61 -9.21 15.92 14.54
N LYS A 62 -10.12 15.44 15.38
CA LYS A 62 -11.26 16.24 15.85
C LYS A 62 -10.79 17.44 16.66
#